data_AF-A0A4Z2I0F4-F1
#
_entry.id   AF-A0A4Z2I0F4-F1
#
_cell.length_a   1.000
_cell.length_b   1.000
_cell.length_c   1.000
_cell.angle_alpha   90.00
_cell.angle_beta   90.00
_cell.angle_gamma   90.00
#
_symmetry.space_group_name_H-M   'P 1'
#
loop_
_entity.id
_entity.type
_entity.pdbx_description
1 polymer ?
#
loop_
_entity_poly.entity_id
_entity_poly.type
_entity_poly.pdbx_seq_one_letter_code
_entity_poly.pdbx_strand_id
1 'polypeptide(L)'
;MKLKQAALDFARKRWADYILYADTDNILTNPETLNLMMAENKSAVAPMLDSQGAYSNYWCEYFPTRHRHRLGCYPVPMIHSTMLLDLRKEGMTKLAFFPPHADYSWPYDDIIVFAFSCRAAVDGPPMRLSRYVYMFPKQRDLMGFDEIYLINLRRRKDRRDRMLFSLNELEIDVKVVDAVDGK
;
A
#
# COMPACT_ATOMS: atom_id res chain seq x y z
N MET A 1 -6.28 -13.22 -3.60
CA MET A 1 -4.87 -13.49 -3.98
C MET A 1 -4.69 -14.58 -5.04
N LYS A 2 -4.97 -15.87 -4.78
CA LYS A 2 -4.73 -16.96 -5.76
C LYS A 2 -5.35 -16.72 -7.14
N LEU A 3 -6.59 -16.22 -7.20
CA LEU A 3 -7.26 -15.88 -8.46
C LEU A 3 -6.59 -14.70 -9.17
N LYS A 4 -6.16 -13.67 -8.43
CA LYS A 4 -5.39 -12.54 -8.99
C LYS A 4 -4.07 -13.04 -9.61
N GLN A 5 -3.37 -13.95 -8.93
CA GLN A 5 -2.17 -14.60 -9.49
C GLN A 5 -2.49 -15.42 -10.74
N ALA A 6 -3.53 -16.25 -10.71
CA ALA A 6 -3.89 -17.07 -11.87
C ALA A 6 -4.22 -16.21 -13.11
N ALA A 7 -4.88 -15.07 -12.92
CA ALA A 7 -5.11 -14.09 -13.98
C ALA A 7 -3.81 -13.45 -14.49
N LEU A 8 -2.88 -13.11 -13.60
CA LEU A 8 -1.55 -12.58 -13.96
C LEU A 8 -0.77 -13.58 -14.80
N ASP A 9 -0.74 -14.85 -14.37
CA ASP A 9 -0.06 -15.93 -15.08
C ASP A 9 -0.71 -16.21 -16.44
N PHE A 10 -2.04 -16.15 -16.51
CA PHE A 10 -2.79 -16.29 -17.76
C PHE A 10 -2.41 -15.17 -18.76
N ALA A 11 -2.40 -13.92 -18.31
CA ALA A 11 -2.02 -12.78 -19.16
C ALA A 11 -0.57 -12.88 -19.66
N ARG A 12 0.38 -13.22 -18.77
CA ARG A 12 1.78 -13.45 -19.13
C ARG A 12 1.95 -14.55 -20.18
N LYS A 13 1.26 -15.68 -20.01
CA LYS A 13 1.28 -16.81 -20.96
C LYS A 13 0.75 -16.46 -22.34
N ARG A 14 0.01 -15.36 -22.47
CA ARG A 14 -0.52 -14.85 -23.75
C ARG A 14 0.20 -13.63 -24.27
N TRP A 15 1.32 -13.26 -23.65
CA TRP A 15 2.10 -12.07 -24.01
C TRP A 15 1.24 -10.81 -24.04
N ALA A 16 0.29 -10.70 -23.11
CA ALA A 16 -0.49 -9.48 -22.97
C ALA A 16 0.42 -8.34 -22.52
N ASP A 17 0.30 -7.18 -23.16
CA ASP A 17 1.06 -5.98 -22.79
C ASP A 17 0.56 -5.40 -21.46
N TYR A 18 -0.74 -5.48 -21.23
CA TYR A 18 -1.40 -4.94 -20.04
C TYR A 18 -2.41 -5.92 -19.45
N ILE A 19 -2.66 -5.79 -18.15
CA ILE A 19 -3.78 -6.43 -17.46
C ILE A 19 -4.48 -5.40 -16.56
N LEU A 20 -5.79 -5.31 -16.70
CA LEU A 20 -6.65 -4.49 -15.84
C LEU A 20 -7.33 -5.40 -14.82
N TYR A 21 -7.12 -5.11 -13.53
CA TYR A 21 -7.95 -5.63 -12.46
C TYR A 21 -9.01 -4.61 -12.12
N ALA A 22 -10.27 -5.04 -12.01
CA ALA A 22 -11.38 -4.21 -11.57
C ALA A 22 -12.33 -5.06 -10.71
N ASP A 23 -12.64 -4.56 -9.52
CA ASP A 23 -13.70 -5.10 -8.68
C ASP A 23 -15.07 -4.83 -9.33
N THR A 24 -16.04 -5.71 -9.08
CA THR A 24 -17.34 -5.69 -9.77
C THR A 24 -18.23 -4.50 -9.41
N ASP A 25 -17.96 -3.86 -8.28
CA ASP A 25 -18.63 -2.67 -7.77
C ASP A 25 -17.96 -1.36 -8.22
N ASN A 26 -16.82 -1.43 -8.93
CA ASN A 26 -16.14 -0.26 -9.48
C ASN A 26 -16.67 0.08 -10.87
N ILE A 27 -17.51 1.10 -10.93
CA ILE A 27 -18.12 1.57 -12.17
C ILE A 27 -17.22 2.61 -12.84
N LEU A 28 -16.53 2.20 -13.91
CA LEU A 28 -15.77 3.12 -14.77
C LEU A 28 -16.70 3.83 -15.75
N THR A 29 -17.00 5.09 -15.48
CA THR A 29 -17.92 5.90 -16.31
C THR A 29 -17.22 6.68 -17.42
N ASN A 30 -15.94 6.98 -17.26
CA ASN A 30 -15.16 7.67 -18.29
C ASN A 30 -14.60 6.65 -19.30
N PRO A 31 -15.02 6.67 -20.58
CA PRO A 31 -14.54 5.74 -21.59
C PRO A 31 -13.04 5.87 -21.88
N GLU A 32 -12.44 7.03 -21.61
CA GLU A 32 -11.01 7.27 -21.81
C GLU A 32 -10.13 6.73 -20.66
N THR A 33 -10.71 6.18 -19.59
CA THR A 33 -9.97 5.78 -18.39
C THR A 33 -8.79 4.85 -18.71
N LEU A 34 -8.99 3.86 -19.59
CA LEU A 34 -7.94 2.92 -19.96
C LEU A 34 -6.81 3.60 -20.75
N ASN A 35 -7.16 4.46 -21.72
CA ASN A 35 -6.19 5.21 -22.53
C ASN A 35 -5.35 6.15 -21.65
N LEU A 36 -6.01 6.86 -20.74
CA LEU A 36 -5.36 7.78 -19.80
C LEU A 36 -4.38 7.03 -18.89
N MET A 37 -4.77 5.88 -18.33
CA MET A 37 -3.88 5.06 -17.50
C MET A 37 -2.69 4.50 -18.29
N MET A 38 -2.89 4.06 -19.54
CA MET A 38 -1.79 3.61 -20.40
C MET A 38 -0.82 4.75 -20.73
N ALA A 39 -1.33 5.97 -20.95
CA ALA A 39 -0.53 7.14 -21.27
C ALA A 39 0.43 7.56 -20.14
N GLU A 40 0.10 7.25 -18.88
CA GLU A 40 0.97 7.51 -17.72
C GLU A 40 2.28 6.69 -17.75
N ASN A 41 2.32 5.60 -18.55
CA ASN A 41 3.51 4.79 -18.79
C ASN A 41 4.17 4.27 -17.48
N LYS A 42 3.35 3.94 -16.49
CA LYS A 42 3.77 3.40 -15.18
C LYS A 42 3.62 1.89 -15.14
N SER A 43 4.44 1.23 -14.32
CA SER A 43 4.35 -0.23 -14.14
C SER A 43 3.02 -0.63 -13.51
N ALA A 44 2.53 0.15 -12.53
CA ALA A 44 1.21 0.00 -11.94
C ALA A 44 0.57 1.38 -11.78
N VAL A 45 -0.71 1.50 -12.14
CA VAL A 45 -1.49 2.74 -12.04
C VAL A 45 -2.93 2.41 -11.69
N ALA A 46 -3.61 3.29 -10.96
CA ALA A 46 -5.02 3.18 -10.63
C ALA A 46 -5.72 4.51 -10.91
N PRO A 47 -6.97 4.49 -11.42
CA PRO A 47 -7.76 5.71 -11.51
C PRO A 47 -8.28 6.06 -10.10
N MET A 48 -8.50 7.33 -9.81
CA MET A 48 -9.25 7.67 -8.60
C MET A 48 -10.74 7.35 -8.79
N LEU A 49 -11.30 6.56 -7.88
CA LEU A 49 -12.73 6.25 -7.83
C LEU A 49 -13.40 7.05 -6.71
N ASP A 50 -14.58 7.58 -7.03
CA ASP A 50 -15.43 8.26 -6.04
C ASP A 50 -16.23 7.22 -5.24
N SER A 51 -16.21 7.32 -3.92
CA SER A 51 -16.94 6.43 -3.00
C SER A 51 -17.87 7.23 -2.09
N GLN A 52 -18.95 6.61 -1.59
CA GLN A 52 -19.88 7.29 -0.68
C GLN A 52 -19.31 7.50 0.74
N GLY A 53 -18.33 6.70 1.12
CA GLY A 53 -17.65 6.79 2.40
C GLY A 53 -16.31 7.47 2.30
N ALA A 54 -15.60 7.47 3.42
CA ALA A 54 -14.25 7.95 3.48
C ALA A 54 -13.34 7.17 2.48
N TYR A 55 -13.45 5.85 2.45
CA TYR A 55 -12.52 4.93 1.78
C TYR A 55 -12.34 5.17 0.27
N SER A 56 -11.11 5.39 -0.20
CA SER A 56 -10.75 5.46 -1.63
C SER A 56 -9.99 4.22 -2.08
N ASN A 57 -9.88 3.98 -3.39
CA ASN A 57 -9.21 2.82 -3.98
C ASN A 57 -7.65 2.91 -3.99
N TYR A 58 -7.11 3.81 -3.17
CA TYR A 58 -5.69 3.98 -2.88
C TYR A 58 -5.55 4.77 -1.58
N TRP A 59 -4.41 4.62 -0.89
CA TRP A 59 -4.15 5.31 0.37
C TRP A 59 -3.40 6.64 0.10
N CYS A 60 -4.04 7.78 0.31
CA CYS A 60 -3.40 9.11 0.23
C CYS A 60 -4.00 10.10 1.24
N GLU A 61 -3.42 11.30 1.28
CA GLU A 61 -3.98 12.44 2.01
C GLU A 61 -5.40 12.76 1.50
N TYR A 62 -6.36 12.62 2.41
CA TYR A 62 -7.74 12.24 2.10
C TYR A 62 -8.59 13.31 1.42
N PHE A 63 -8.26 14.58 1.59
CA PHE A 63 -9.14 15.69 1.21
C PHE A 63 -8.71 16.41 -0.09
N PRO A 64 -7.43 16.80 -0.31
CA PRO A 64 -7.05 17.56 -1.51
C PRO A 64 -7.17 16.73 -2.80
N THR A 65 -6.81 15.45 -2.74
CA THR A 65 -6.83 14.55 -3.89
C THR A 65 -8.25 14.11 -4.21
N ARG A 66 -9.04 13.74 -3.19
CA ARG A 66 -10.45 13.36 -3.32
C ARG A 66 -11.31 14.48 -3.90
N HIS A 67 -11.15 15.71 -3.41
CA HIS A 67 -11.86 16.88 -3.95
C HIS A 67 -11.27 17.40 -5.27
N ARG A 68 -10.29 16.69 -5.84
CA ARG A 68 -9.66 17.03 -7.13
C ARG A 68 -9.05 18.44 -7.16
N HIS A 69 -8.65 18.97 -6.00
CA HIS A 69 -7.93 20.25 -5.93
C HIS A 69 -6.55 20.16 -6.58
N ARG A 70 -6.00 18.94 -6.69
CA ARG A 70 -4.79 18.63 -7.45
C ARG A 70 -5.07 17.49 -8.42
N LEU A 71 -5.00 17.79 -9.72
CA LEU A 71 -5.14 16.81 -10.80
C LEU A 71 -3.77 16.27 -11.20
N GLY A 72 -3.68 14.98 -11.54
CA GLY A 72 -2.43 14.35 -12.00
C GLY A 72 -2.27 12.91 -11.51
N CYS A 73 -1.14 12.30 -11.88
CA CYS A 73 -0.75 10.98 -11.41
C CYS A 73 0.30 11.10 -10.30
N TYR A 74 -0.01 10.55 -9.12
CA TYR A 74 0.81 10.72 -7.91
C TYR A 74 1.29 9.36 -7.38
N PRO A 75 2.53 9.29 -6.87
CA PRO A 75 3.00 8.09 -6.18
C PRO A 75 2.23 7.93 -4.86
N VAL A 76 1.72 6.73 -4.63
CA VAL A 76 0.98 6.36 -3.42
C VAL A 76 1.56 5.07 -2.82
N PRO A 77 1.47 4.87 -1.49
CA PRO A 77 2.02 3.66 -0.86
C PRO A 77 1.37 2.36 -1.35
N MET A 78 0.08 2.41 -1.72
CA MET A 78 -0.70 1.26 -2.17
C MET A 78 -1.90 1.70 -3.03
N ILE A 79 -2.24 0.87 -4.01
CA ILE A 79 -3.45 0.96 -4.85
C ILE A 79 -4.23 -0.34 -4.73
N HIS A 80 -5.56 -0.28 -4.85
CA HIS A 80 -6.42 -1.46 -4.84
C HIS A 80 -7.70 -1.26 -5.66
N SER A 81 -8.51 -2.31 -5.70
CA SER A 81 -9.83 -2.41 -6.34
C SER A 81 -9.91 -2.22 -7.86
N THR A 82 -9.37 -1.13 -8.41
CA THR A 82 -9.16 -1.00 -9.86
C THR A 82 -7.74 -0.54 -10.15
N MET A 83 -6.99 -1.33 -10.92
CA MET A 83 -5.60 -1.04 -11.27
C MET A 83 -5.21 -1.66 -12.60
N LEU A 84 -4.42 -0.92 -13.37
CA LEU A 84 -3.78 -1.35 -14.60
C LEU A 84 -2.31 -1.66 -14.33
N LEU A 85 -1.84 -2.81 -14.80
CA LEU A 85 -0.43 -3.19 -14.79
C LEU A 85 0.12 -3.23 -16.21
N ASP A 86 1.28 -2.63 -16.43
CA ASP A 86 2.05 -2.73 -17.68
C ASP A 86 3.06 -3.89 -17.56
N LEU A 87 2.72 -5.01 -18.17
CA LEU A 87 3.47 -6.27 -18.07
C LEU A 87 4.77 -6.25 -18.89
N ARG A 88 4.98 -5.24 -19.74
CA ARG A 88 6.19 -5.09 -20.54
C ARG A 88 7.35 -4.52 -19.74
N LYS A 89 7.09 -3.96 -18.55
CA LYS A 89 8.13 -3.41 -17.67
C LYS A 89 8.98 -4.52 -17.08
N GLU A 90 10.29 -4.34 -17.09
CA GLU A 90 11.27 -5.38 -16.70
C GLU A 90 11.00 -5.95 -15.29
N GLY A 91 10.70 -5.07 -14.33
CA GLY A 91 10.36 -5.44 -12.95
C GLY A 91 9.08 -6.26 -12.80
N MET A 92 8.17 -6.19 -13.77
CA MET A 92 6.88 -6.88 -13.71
C MET A 92 6.99 -8.38 -13.91
N THR A 93 8.17 -8.93 -14.22
CA THR A 93 8.44 -10.38 -14.15
C THR A 93 8.46 -10.91 -12.72
N LYS A 94 8.93 -10.10 -11.75
CA LYS A 94 9.03 -10.44 -10.31
C LYS A 94 7.72 -10.22 -9.55
N LEU A 95 6.74 -9.54 -10.14
CA LEU A 95 5.46 -9.28 -9.50
C LEU A 95 4.70 -10.59 -9.22
N ALA A 96 4.19 -10.74 -8.01
CA ALA A 96 3.38 -11.87 -7.59
C ALA A 96 2.32 -11.44 -6.56
N PHE A 97 1.09 -11.92 -6.73
CA PHE A 97 0.01 -11.86 -5.73
C PHE A 97 0.00 -13.10 -4.84
N PHE A 98 0.50 -14.23 -5.34
CA PHE A 98 0.55 -15.49 -4.60
C PHE A 98 1.57 -16.47 -5.24
N PRO A 99 2.32 -17.27 -4.45
CA PRO A 99 2.56 -17.04 -3.02
C PRO A 99 3.21 -15.66 -2.80
N PRO A 100 3.08 -15.05 -1.61
CA PRO A 100 3.87 -13.87 -1.28
C PRO A 100 5.36 -14.14 -1.44
N HIS A 101 6.14 -13.08 -1.65
CA HIS A 101 7.60 -13.16 -1.68
C HIS A 101 8.16 -13.78 -0.38
N ALA A 102 9.28 -14.48 -0.49
CA ALA A 102 9.84 -15.26 0.62
C ALA A 102 10.25 -14.40 1.83
N ASP A 103 10.58 -13.13 1.60
CA ASP A 103 10.96 -12.12 2.61
C ASP A 103 9.75 -11.33 3.14
N TYR A 104 8.53 -11.68 2.72
CA TYR A 104 7.30 -11.04 3.18
C TYR A 104 7.02 -11.36 4.65
N SER A 105 7.04 -10.34 5.51
CA SER A 105 6.80 -10.44 6.97
C SER A 105 5.62 -9.60 7.47
N TRP A 106 4.89 -8.95 6.55
CA TRP A 106 3.81 -8.01 6.85
C TRP A 106 2.46 -8.75 7.03
N PRO A 107 1.38 -8.08 7.50
CA PRO A 107 0.08 -8.71 7.66
C PRO A 107 -0.39 -9.40 6.38
N TYR A 108 -1.00 -10.58 6.49
CA TYR A 108 -1.43 -11.35 5.33
C TYR A 108 -2.75 -10.79 4.77
N ASP A 109 -2.62 -9.77 3.93
CA ASP A 109 -3.69 -9.02 3.28
C ASP A 109 -3.32 -8.80 1.81
N ASP A 110 -4.29 -8.88 0.90
CA ASP A 110 -3.98 -8.90 -0.53
C ASP A 110 -3.52 -7.55 -1.08
N ILE A 111 -3.94 -6.44 -0.48
CA ILE A 111 -3.49 -5.08 -0.80
C ILE A 111 -2.04 -4.90 -0.32
N ILE A 112 -1.76 -5.33 0.92
CA ILE A 112 -0.43 -5.19 1.52
C ILE A 112 0.59 -6.09 0.82
N VAL A 113 0.22 -7.34 0.52
CA VAL A 113 1.05 -8.28 -0.24
C VAL A 113 1.35 -7.72 -1.62
N PHE A 114 0.35 -7.17 -2.31
CA PHE A 114 0.55 -6.57 -3.62
C PHE A 114 1.47 -5.35 -3.56
N ALA A 115 1.27 -4.44 -2.61
CA ALA A 115 2.12 -3.26 -2.45
C ALA A 115 3.59 -3.65 -2.17
N PHE A 116 3.82 -4.65 -1.32
CA PHE A 116 5.16 -5.20 -1.10
C PHE A 116 5.75 -5.79 -2.38
N SER A 117 4.95 -6.56 -3.13
CA SER A 117 5.37 -7.18 -4.38
C SER A 117 5.77 -6.15 -5.44
N CYS A 118 5.00 -5.06 -5.56
CA CYS A 118 5.36 -3.91 -6.40
C CYS A 118 6.67 -3.28 -5.97
N ARG A 119 6.90 -3.12 -4.67
CA ARG A 119 8.17 -2.61 -4.14
C ARG A 119 9.34 -3.55 -4.46
N ALA A 120 9.17 -4.86 -4.32
CA ALA A 120 10.20 -5.85 -4.63
C ALA A 120 10.48 -5.98 -6.14
N ALA A 121 9.48 -5.67 -6.97
CA ALA A 121 9.58 -5.69 -8.42
C ALA A 121 10.38 -4.51 -8.99
N VAL A 122 10.49 -3.39 -8.27
CA VAL A 122 11.25 -2.22 -8.73
C VAL A 122 12.66 -2.28 -8.13
N ASP A 123 13.67 -2.49 -8.97
CA ASP A 123 15.08 -2.31 -8.58
C ASP A 123 15.34 -0.81 -8.36
N GLY A 124 15.16 -0.35 -7.13
CA GLY A 124 15.31 1.04 -6.75
C GLY A 124 15.27 1.22 -5.23
N PRO A 125 15.83 2.33 -4.71
CA PRO A 125 15.71 2.63 -3.29
C PRO A 125 14.22 2.65 -2.90
N PRO A 126 13.87 2.21 -1.67
CA PRO A 126 12.49 2.27 -1.20
C PRO A 126 11.90 3.65 -1.47
N MET A 127 10.66 3.70 -1.94
CA MET A 127 9.95 4.95 -2.18
C MET A 127 10.10 5.83 -0.94
N ARG A 128 10.88 6.91 -1.07
CA ARG A 128 10.96 7.93 -0.03
C ARG A 128 9.65 8.70 -0.07
N LEU A 129 9.12 9.03 1.11
CA LEU A 129 7.99 9.95 1.22
C LEU A 129 8.25 11.16 0.31
N SER A 130 7.30 11.46 -0.57
CA SER A 130 7.43 12.57 -1.50
C SER A 130 7.59 13.86 -0.70
N ARG A 131 8.64 14.65 -1.00
CA ARG A 131 8.84 15.99 -0.44
C ARG A 131 7.74 17.00 -0.80
N TYR A 132 6.89 16.65 -1.78
CA TYR A 132 5.73 17.43 -2.20
C TYR A 132 4.42 16.98 -1.51
N VAL A 133 4.50 15.91 -0.72
CA VAL A 133 3.46 15.49 0.22
C VAL A 133 3.88 16.05 1.57
N TYR A 134 3.25 17.16 1.97
CA TYR A 134 3.41 17.70 3.31
C TYR A 134 2.70 16.74 4.27
N MET A 135 3.45 15.85 4.91
CA MET A 135 2.99 15.20 6.12
C MET A 135 3.25 16.19 7.25
N PHE A 136 2.29 16.38 8.15
CA PHE A 136 2.58 17.09 9.39
C PHE A 136 3.83 16.47 10.02
N PRO A 137 4.77 17.28 10.57
CA PRO A 137 5.87 16.72 11.35
C PRO A 137 5.27 15.78 12.38
N LYS A 138 5.68 14.51 12.40
CA LYS A 138 5.14 13.53 13.34
C LYS A 138 5.23 14.10 14.75
N GLN A 139 4.10 14.44 15.34
CA GLN A 139 4.04 14.99 16.69
C GLN A 139 3.54 13.88 17.57
N ARG A 140 4.49 13.20 18.23
CA ARG A 140 4.13 12.20 19.21
C ARG A 140 3.30 12.89 20.30
N ASP A 141 2.06 12.45 20.45
CA ASP A 141 1.17 12.90 21.50
C ASP A 141 0.85 11.74 22.44
N LEU A 142 0.30 12.09 23.61
CA LEU A 142 -0.18 11.14 24.59
C LEU A 142 -1.70 10.94 24.47
N MET A 143 -2.33 11.35 23.35
CA MET A 143 -3.78 11.33 23.12
C MET A 143 -4.64 11.89 24.27
N GLY A 144 -4.13 12.85 25.05
CA GLY A 144 -4.83 13.40 26.22
C GLY A 144 -4.73 12.55 27.49
N PHE A 145 -3.90 11.52 27.51
CA PHE A 145 -3.49 10.79 28.71
C PHE A 145 -2.24 11.44 29.33
N ASP A 146 -2.05 11.25 30.64
CA ASP A 146 -0.83 11.70 31.32
C ASP A 146 0.40 10.91 30.88
N GLU A 147 0.27 9.58 30.73
CA GLU A 147 1.33 8.67 30.27
C GLU A 147 0.73 7.41 29.61
N ILE A 148 1.40 6.89 28.57
CA ILE A 148 1.05 5.62 27.91
C ILE A 148 2.22 4.64 28.03
N TYR A 149 1.95 3.38 28.38
CA TYR A 149 2.97 2.35 28.59
C TYR A 149 2.85 1.20 27.59
N LEU A 150 3.96 0.82 26.97
CA LEU A 150 4.09 -0.43 26.21
C LEU A 150 4.72 -1.49 27.12
N ILE A 151 3.90 -2.38 27.67
CA ILE A 151 4.35 -3.51 28.50
C ILE A 151 4.58 -4.73 27.61
N ASN A 152 5.83 -5.19 27.50
CA ASN A 152 6.16 -6.34 26.66
C ASN A 152 7.32 -7.18 27.21
N LEU A 153 7.31 -8.47 26.93
CA LEU A 153 8.38 -9.40 27.33
C LEU A 153 9.64 -9.12 26.51
N ARG A 154 10.79 -8.93 27.18
CA ARG A 154 12.11 -8.74 26.51
C ARG A 154 12.46 -9.81 25.50
N ARG A 155 12.05 -11.06 25.74
CA ARG A 155 12.36 -12.21 24.87
C ARG A 155 11.65 -12.16 23.51
N ARG A 156 10.61 -11.35 23.33
CA ARG A 156 9.83 -11.25 22.07
C ARG A 156 10.20 -9.99 21.27
N LYS A 157 11.46 -9.91 20.83
CA LYS A 157 12.02 -8.74 20.12
C LYS A 157 11.22 -8.37 18.86
N ASP A 158 10.97 -9.32 17.97
CA ASP A 158 10.21 -9.07 16.73
C ASP A 158 8.82 -8.44 17.01
N ARG A 159 8.07 -8.99 17.97
CA ARG A 159 6.76 -8.45 18.36
C ARG A 159 6.87 -7.06 18.98
N ARG A 160 7.91 -6.81 19.78
CA ARG A 160 8.18 -5.52 20.41
C ARG A 160 8.52 -4.46 19.37
N ASP A 161 9.38 -4.79 18.40
CA ASP A 161 9.81 -3.88 17.34
C ASP A 161 8.63 -3.53 16.42
N ARG A 162 7.78 -4.51 16.11
CA ARG A 162 6.54 -4.29 15.35
C ARG A 162 5.55 -3.38 16.10
N MET A 163 5.36 -3.57 17.40
CA MET A 163 4.47 -2.70 18.19
C MET A 163 5.02 -1.27 18.31
N LEU A 164 6.33 -1.10 18.50
CA LEU A 164 6.97 0.21 18.52
C LEU A 164 6.85 0.93 17.17
N PHE A 165 7.03 0.20 16.07
CA PHE A 165 6.84 0.74 14.73
C PHE A 165 5.40 1.22 14.54
N SER A 166 4.40 0.41 14.91
CA SER A 166 2.99 0.80 14.82
C SER A 166 2.65 2.05 15.66
N LEU A 167 3.12 2.13 16.90
CA LEU A 167 2.89 3.30 17.77
C LEU A 167 3.55 4.57 17.21
N ASN A 168 4.73 4.43 16.60
CA ASN A 168 5.41 5.53 15.91
C ASN A 168 4.69 5.97 14.62
N GLU A 169 4.05 5.05 13.90
CA GLU A 169 3.21 5.40 12.75
C GLU A 169 1.91 6.10 13.16
N LEU A 170 1.40 5.79 14.35
CA LEU A 170 0.22 6.44 14.94
C LEU A 170 0.55 7.74 15.69
N GLU A 171 1.81 8.15 15.72
CA GLU A 171 2.27 9.34 16.45
C GLU A 171 1.92 9.29 17.94
N ILE A 172 2.07 8.12 18.56
CA ILE A 172 1.78 7.89 19.99
C ILE A 172 3.10 7.84 20.75
N ASP A 173 3.27 8.71 21.74
CA ASP A 173 4.39 8.59 22.67
C ASP A 173 4.13 7.50 23.70
N VAL A 174 5.11 6.62 23.92
CA VAL A 174 4.98 5.51 24.86
C VAL A 174 6.26 5.28 25.65
N LYS A 175 6.10 4.93 26.93
CA LYS A 175 7.19 4.43 27.78
C LYS A 175 7.20 2.91 27.73
N VAL A 176 8.33 2.33 27.33
CA VAL A 176 8.45 0.87 27.26
C VAL A 176 8.78 0.31 28.64
N VAL A 177 7.96 -0.61 29.11
CA VAL A 177 8.12 -1.32 30.38
C VAL A 177 8.33 -2.80 30.09
N ASP A 178 9.38 -3.36 30.67
CA ASP A 178 9.66 -4.77 30.50
C ASP A 178 8.70 -5.60 31.37
N ALA A 179 7.93 -6.49 30.73
CA ALA A 179 7.05 -7.40 31.44
C ALA A 179 7.89 -8.46 32.17
N VAL A 180 7.50 -8.78 33.41
CA VAL A 180 8.05 -9.88 34.20
C VAL A 180 7.19 -11.13 33.97
N ASP A 181 7.81 -12.28 33.74
CA ASP A 181 7.07 -13.55 33.78
C ASP A 181 6.60 -13.79 35.22
N GLY A 182 5.31 -14.06 35.40
CA GLY A 182 4.78 -14.50 36.69
C GLY A 182 5.47 -15.79 37.12
N LYS A 183 6.02 -15.81 38.33
CA LYS A 183 6.46 -17.05 39.00
C LYS A 183 5.25 -17.87 39.42
#